data_AF-A0A0A0L756-F1
#
_entry.id   AF-A0A0A0L756-F1
#
_cell.length_a   1.000
_cell.length_b   1.000
_cell.length_c   1.000
_cell.angle_alpha   90.00
_cell.angle_beta   90.00
_cell.angle_gamma   90.00
#
_symmetry.space_group_name_H-M   'P 1'
#
loop_
_entity.id
_entity.type
_entity.pdbx_description
1 polymer ?
#
loop_
_entity_poly.entity_id
_entity_poly.type
_entity_poly.pdbx_seq_one_letter_code
_entity_poly.pdbx_strand_id
1 'polypeptide(L)'
;MKEIVLSIVVAFSLTTHLAMAVPSDYGYQVVPGATHLVGRDGLCLEMSPWFYKGSNFPTRLSPCNEQKKQTQLWTVLQDETIRPMNDRYCLVSYVSVNFITNVVVSECAKEPHSNKKWIHKEDRTIVHVGSGMVLTGNSNYVTVQRNKNAPSQSWEATKSLTPMVANIKWLENLCLQSTKDSNYVQLDGCNSENKSQHWSLYGDGTIRKHVNRNYCLTSEQDFGRFVAVSKCEDKPQQRWGLGAEDNTINHPNTDMVMDVLSVPFDDLPLAVVTNHRDGTATQRWIIY
;
A
#
# COMPACT_ATOMS: atom_id res chain seq x y z
N MET A 1 62.12 30.17 14.22
CA MET A 1 61.29 28.97 14.47
C MET A 1 60.23 28.93 13.38
N LYS A 2 60.19 27.83 12.62
CA LYS A 2 59.30 27.63 11.46
C LYS A 2 57.98 27.09 11.96
N GLU A 3 56.88 27.81 11.75
CA GLU A 3 55.53 27.24 11.91
C GLU A 3 55.08 26.69 10.55
N ILE A 4 54.77 25.39 10.55
CA ILE A 4 54.20 24.66 9.43
C ILE A 4 52.69 24.70 9.60
N VAL A 5 52.00 25.50 8.78
CA VAL A 5 50.53 25.49 8.72
C VAL A 5 50.10 24.35 7.82
N LEU A 6 49.61 23.27 8.43
CA LEU A 6 49.04 22.11 7.76
C LEU A 6 47.62 22.45 7.29
N SER A 7 47.43 22.75 6.00
CA SER A 7 46.11 22.99 5.42
C SER A 7 45.43 21.65 5.10
N ILE A 8 44.40 21.29 5.86
CA ILE A 8 43.54 20.14 5.59
C ILE A 8 42.55 20.55 4.49
N VAL A 9 42.73 20.02 3.28
CA VAL A 9 41.73 20.12 2.22
C VAL A 9 40.65 19.09 2.50
N VAL A 10 39.51 19.53 3.06
CA VAL A 10 38.30 18.71 3.15
C VAL A 10 37.60 18.77 1.78
N ALA A 11 37.77 17.72 0.98
CA ALA A 11 37.03 17.55 -0.26
C ALA A 11 35.58 17.17 0.06
N PHE A 12 34.68 18.15 0.08
CA PHE A 12 33.24 17.89 0.04
C PHE A 12 32.87 17.39 -1.35
N SER A 13 32.58 16.10 -1.45
CA SER A 13 31.89 15.51 -2.60
C SER A 13 30.47 16.07 -2.65
N LEU A 14 30.30 17.17 -3.39
CA LEU A 14 28.99 17.65 -3.82
C LEU A 14 28.50 16.70 -4.91
N THR A 15 27.81 15.63 -4.52
CA THR A 15 26.88 14.96 -5.43
C THR A 15 25.78 15.96 -5.73
N THR A 16 25.96 16.72 -6.80
CA THR A 16 24.91 17.50 -7.43
C THR A 16 23.84 16.52 -7.90
N HIS A 17 22.83 16.32 -7.08
CA HIS A 17 21.55 15.83 -7.58
C HIS A 17 21.05 16.87 -8.57
N LEU A 18 21.29 16.63 -9.86
CA LEU A 18 20.54 17.25 -10.93
C LEU A 18 19.08 16.82 -10.75
N ALA A 19 18.36 17.55 -9.91
CA ALA A 19 16.91 17.66 -10.01
C ALA A 19 16.66 18.34 -11.36
N MET A 20 16.55 17.53 -12.42
CA MET A 20 16.05 18.04 -13.69
C MET A 20 14.61 18.45 -13.45
N ALA A 21 14.42 19.77 -13.33
CA ALA A 21 13.12 20.39 -13.31
C ALA A 21 12.37 19.94 -14.56
N VAL A 22 11.18 19.39 -14.38
CA VAL A 22 10.24 19.19 -15.49
C VAL A 22 10.03 20.57 -16.14
N PRO A 23 10.06 20.69 -17.48
CA PRO A 23 10.02 21.97 -18.16
C PRO A 23 8.88 22.87 -17.64
N SER A 24 9.20 24.14 -17.37
CA SER A 24 8.29 25.14 -16.78
C SER A 24 7.10 25.53 -17.65
N ASP A 25 7.01 24.98 -18.87
CA ASP A 25 5.98 25.31 -19.86
C ASP A 25 4.66 24.54 -19.64
N TYR A 26 4.65 23.62 -18.67
CA TYR A 26 3.47 22.88 -18.24
C TYR A 26 2.90 23.52 -16.97
N GLY A 27 2.04 24.54 -17.12
CA GLY A 27 1.42 25.27 -16.02
C GLY A 27 1.04 24.38 -14.84
N TYR A 28 1.71 24.61 -13.71
CA TYR A 28 1.58 23.80 -12.50
C TYR A 28 0.69 24.48 -11.49
N GLN A 29 -0.50 23.91 -11.29
CA GLN A 29 -1.35 24.22 -10.16
C GLN A 29 -1.77 22.90 -9.52
N VAL A 30 -1.31 22.66 -8.29
CA VAL A 30 -1.73 21.49 -7.51
C VAL A 30 -3.25 21.52 -7.41
N VAL A 31 -3.91 20.52 -8.00
CA VAL A 31 -5.36 20.38 -7.92
C VAL A 31 -5.78 20.22 -6.44
N PRO A 32 -6.78 20.98 -5.95
CA PRO A 32 -7.29 20.81 -4.60
C PRO A 32 -7.71 19.37 -4.33
N GLY A 33 -7.25 18.80 -3.22
CA GLY A 33 -7.53 17.39 -2.87
C GLY A 33 -6.50 16.38 -3.40
N ALA A 34 -5.45 16.82 -4.10
CA ALA A 34 -4.37 15.92 -4.52
C ALA A 34 -3.67 15.27 -3.31
N THR A 35 -3.40 13.97 -3.44
CA THR A 35 -2.84 13.13 -2.38
C THR A 35 -1.89 12.09 -2.97
N HIS A 36 -1.17 11.35 -2.13
CA HIS A 36 -0.33 10.26 -2.62
C HIS A 36 -1.18 9.01 -2.80
N LEU A 37 -0.90 8.23 -3.85
CA LEU A 37 -1.41 6.87 -4.00
C LEU A 37 -0.30 5.91 -3.56
N VAL A 38 -0.42 5.45 -2.32
CA VAL A 38 0.55 4.57 -1.66
C VAL A 38 0.10 3.12 -1.83
N GLY A 39 0.96 2.28 -2.39
CA GLY A 39 0.68 0.87 -2.62
C GLY A 39 1.72 -0.02 -1.95
N ARG A 40 2.11 -1.08 -2.68
CA ARG A 40 3.01 -2.13 -2.23
C ARG A 40 4.24 -1.60 -1.49
N ASP A 41 4.50 -2.16 -0.31
CA ASP A 41 5.65 -1.85 0.54
C ASP A 41 5.74 -0.38 0.98
N GLY A 42 4.61 0.35 0.91
CA GLY A 42 4.57 1.78 1.25
C GLY A 42 5.19 2.66 0.17
N LEU A 43 5.34 2.15 -1.06
CA LEU A 43 5.84 2.92 -2.19
C LEU A 43 4.70 3.71 -2.85
N CYS A 44 5.04 4.88 -3.36
CA CYS A 44 4.11 5.77 -4.03
C CYS A 44 4.09 5.49 -5.54
N LEU A 45 2.90 5.59 -6.12
CA LEU A 45 2.73 5.74 -7.57
C LEU A 45 3.45 7.02 -8.01
N GLU A 46 4.43 6.88 -8.89
CA GLU A 46 5.20 7.99 -9.42
C GLU A 46 5.13 8.03 -10.95
N MET A 47 4.80 9.19 -11.49
CA MET A 47 5.02 9.52 -12.89
C MET A 47 6.52 9.69 -13.13
N SER A 48 7.10 8.83 -13.96
CA SER A 48 8.51 8.93 -14.32
C SER A 48 8.73 10.16 -15.20
N PRO A 49 9.67 11.06 -14.84
CA PRO A 49 9.99 12.23 -15.67
C PRO A 49 10.75 11.84 -16.95
N TRP A 50 11.21 10.59 -17.06
CA TRP A 50 11.91 10.09 -18.23
C TRP A 50 10.93 9.92 -19.40
N PHE A 51 11.01 10.85 -20.33
CA PHE A 51 10.31 10.83 -21.61
C PHE A 51 10.87 9.68 -22.46
N TYR A 52 10.14 8.57 -22.58
CA TYR A 52 10.35 7.67 -23.71
C TYR A 52 9.75 8.36 -24.94
N LYS A 53 10.49 8.36 -26.07
CA LYS A 53 10.04 8.88 -27.38
C LYS A 53 8.54 8.60 -27.61
N GLY A 54 7.67 9.58 -27.34
CA GLY A 54 6.22 9.43 -27.39
C GLY A 54 5.49 10.42 -26.47
N SER A 55 4.17 10.54 -26.59
CA SER A 55 3.33 11.46 -25.79
C SER A 55 3.02 10.98 -24.37
N ASN A 56 3.58 9.84 -23.94
CA ASN A 56 3.16 9.11 -22.74
C ASN A 56 4.30 9.03 -21.72
N PHE A 57 4.01 9.35 -20.45
CA PHE A 57 4.95 9.23 -19.35
C PHE A 57 4.74 7.91 -18.61
N PRO A 58 5.75 7.03 -18.48
CA PRO A 58 5.59 5.77 -17.76
C PRO A 58 5.37 6.01 -16.27
N THR A 59 4.67 5.09 -15.62
CA THR A 59 4.52 5.12 -14.15
C THR A 59 5.33 4.01 -13.49
N ARG A 60 5.72 4.23 -12.24
CA ARG A 60 6.52 3.31 -11.44
C ARG A 60 6.16 3.38 -9.97
N LEU A 61 6.60 2.38 -9.21
CA LEU A 61 6.67 2.48 -7.76
C LEU A 61 7.98 3.15 -7.35
N SER A 62 7.92 4.04 -6.37
CA SER A 62 9.09 4.73 -5.84
C SER A 62 8.90 5.13 -4.38
N PRO A 63 9.99 5.40 -3.63
CA PRO A 63 9.87 5.92 -2.27
C PRO A 63 9.04 7.21 -2.25
N CYS A 64 8.06 7.25 -1.37
CA CYS A 64 7.22 8.42 -1.15
C CYS A 64 8.04 9.62 -0.67
N ASN A 65 7.79 10.81 -1.22
CA ASN A 65 8.51 12.02 -0.88
C ASN A 65 7.61 13.27 -1.05
N GLU A 66 7.39 14.00 0.03
CA GLU A 66 6.57 15.23 0.04
C GLU A 66 7.08 16.34 -0.88
N GLN A 67 8.37 16.32 -1.23
CA GLN A 67 8.98 17.27 -2.17
C GLN A 67 8.68 16.90 -3.63
N LYS A 68 8.36 15.63 -3.92
CA LYS A 68 8.02 15.14 -5.26
C LYS A 68 6.56 15.36 -5.63
N LYS A 69 6.02 16.54 -5.27
CA LYS A 69 4.63 16.92 -5.57
C LYS A 69 4.28 16.80 -7.05
N GLN A 70 5.28 16.95 -7.91
CA GLN A 70 5.11 16.93 -9.35
C GLN A 70 4.96 15.53 -9.95
N THR A 71 5.40 14.51 -9.25
CA THR A 71 5.39 13.16 -9.82
C THR A 71 4.59 12.18 -8.98
N GLN A 72 4.29 12.51 -7.72
CA GLN A 72 3.65 11.60 -6.77
C GLN A 72 2.29 12.08 -6.22
N LEU A 73 1.83 13.28 -6.59
CA LEU A 73 0.48 13.73 -6.22
C LEU A 73 -0.53 13.46 -7.33
N TRP A 74 -1.62 12.83 -6.92
CA TRP A 74 -2.70 12.37 -7.78
C TRP A 74 -4.04 12.85 -7.23
N THR A 75 -4.96 13.16 -8.13
CA THR A 75 -6.34 13.46 -7.80
C THR A 75 -7.23 12.40 -8.40
N VAL A 76 -8.01 11.71 -7.57
CA VAL A 76 -9.09 10.82 -8.01
C VAL A 76 -10.35 11.67 -8.12
N LEU A 77 -10.83 11.88 -9.33
CA LEU A 77 -11.95 12.77 -9.61
C LEU A 77 -13.27 12.00 -9.72
N GLN A 78 -14.39 12.72 -9.56
CA GLN A 78 -15.75 12.17 -9.75
C GLN A 78 -16.00 11.69 -11.18
N ASP A 79 -15.23 12.20 -12.15
CA ASP A 79 -15.26 11.71 -13.52
C ASP A 79 -14.47 10.40 -13.70
N GLU A 80 -14.13 9.69 -12.62
CA GLU A 80 -13.41 8.41 -12.63
C GLU A 80 -12.04 8.51 -13.32
N THR A 81 -11.49 9.71 -13.50
CA THR A 81 -10.09 9.86 -13.95
C THR A 81 -9.17 10.02 -12.75
N ILE A 82 -7.94 9.55 -12.91
CA ILE A 82 -6.86 9.78 -11.95
C ILE A 82 -5.88 10.73 -12.62
N ARG A 83 -5.70 11.93 -12.08
CA ARG A 83 -4.91 12.99 -12.74
C ARG A 83 -3.67 13.34 -11.93
N PRO A 84 -2.48 13.37 -12.55
CA PRO A 84 -1.30 13.95 -11.93
C PRO A 84 -1.35 15.45 -12.08
N MET A 85 -0.99 16.18 -11.02
CA MET A 85 -0.66 17.62 -11.03
C MET A 85 -1.71 18.61 -11.54
N ASN A 86 -2.21 18.49 -12.77
CA ASN A 86 -3.14 19.39 -13.47
C ASN A 86 -4.20 18.58 -14.25
N ASP A 87 -5.16 19.29 -14.86
CA ASP A 87 -6.31 18.69 -15.54
C ASP A 87 -6.05 18.23 -16.99
N ARG A 88 -4.85 18.47 -17.53
CA ARG A 88 -4.53 18.11 -18.92
C ARG A 88 -4.20 16.63 -19.06
N TYR A 89 -3.62 16.04 -18.03
CA TYR A 89 -3.07 14.69 -18.05
C TYR A 89 -3.87 13.75 -17.15
N CYS A 90 -3.90 12.47 -17.51
CA CYS A 90 -4.52 11.42 -16.69
C CYS A 90 -3.77 10.11 -16.82
N LEU A 91 -3.97 9.27 -15.82
CA LEU A 91 -3.57 7.89 -15.77
C LEU A 91 -4.37 7.09 -16.80
N VAL A 92 -3.65 6.32 -17.61
CA VAL A 92 -4.17 5.63 -18.78
C VAL A 92 -3.60 4.22 -18.83
N SER A 93 -4.47 3.26 -19.11
CA SER A 93 -4.07 1.90 -19.46
C SER A 93 -3.61 1.86 -20.92
N TYR A 94 -2.34 1.55 -21.13
CA TYR A 94 -1.72 1.51 -22.46
C TYR A 94 -1.24 0.09 -22.79
N VAL A 95 -1.78 -0.49 -23.86
CA VAL A 95 -1.37 -1.81 -24.34
C VAL A 95 -0.13 -1.65 -25.21
N SER A 96 1.02 -2.16 -24.74
CA SER A 96 2.22 -2.24 -25.56
C SER A 96 2.15 -3.46 -26.49
N VAL A 97 2.94 -3.44 -27.58
CA VAL A 97 2.97 -4.44 -28.67
C VAL A 97 3.24 -5.88 -28.17
N ASN A 98 3.72 -6.04 -26.93
CA ASN A 98 4.00 -7.34 -26.29
C ASN A 98 2.95 -7.77 -25.24
N PHE A 99 1.72 -7.26 -25.31
CA PHE A 99 0.60 -7.54 -24.39
C PHE A 99 0.81 -7.17 -22.91
N ILE A 100 1.96 -6.58 -22.56
CA ILE A 100 2.12 -5.93 -21.26
C ILE A 100 1.30 -4.64 -21.29
N THR A 101 0.23 -4.63 -20.49
CA THR A 101 -0.61 -3.45 -20.31
C THR A 101 0.06 -2.58 -19.26
N ASN A 102 0.78 -1.57 -19.76
CA ASN A 102 1.46 -0.58 -18.93
C ASN A 102 0.45 0.46 -18.46
N VAL A 103 0.80 1.12 -17.36
CA VAL A 103 0.06 2.29 -16.90
C VAL A 103 0.94 3.50 -17.16
N VAL A 104 0.39 4.46 -17.89
CA VAL A 104 1.10 5.66 -18.31
C VAL A 104 0.27 6.89 -17.98
N VAL A 105 0.89 8.05 -18.03
CA VAL A 105 0.21 9.33 -18.04
C VAL A 105 0.21 9.85 -19.47
N SER A 106 -0.96 10.24 -19.97
CA SER A 106 -1.16 10.79 -21.32
C SER A 106 -2.14 11.97 -21.28
N GLU A 107 -2.20 12.74 -22.37
CA GLU A 107 -3.14 13.86 -22.50
C GLU A 107 -4.58 13.34 -22.56
N CYS A 108 -5.41 13.72 -21.58
CA CYS A 108 -6.75 13.17 -21.43
C CYS A 108 -7.65 13.38 -22.65
N ALA A 109 -7.48 14.49 -23.37
CA ALA A 109 -8.28 14.82 -24.54
C ALA A 109 -8.01 13.88 -25.73
N LYS A 110 -6.83 13.26 -25.78
CA LYS A 110 -6.41 12.36 -26.87
C LYS A 110 -6.76 10.90 -26.61
N GLU A 111 -7.06 10.56 -25.37
CA GLU A 111 -7.27 9.18 -24.95
C GLU A 111 -8.76 8.79 -24.97
N PRO A 112 -9.11 7.60 -25.49
CA PRO A 112 -10.46 7.07 -25.40
C PRO A 112 -10.95 6.96 -23.95
N HIS A 113 -12.26 7.13 -23.74
CA HIS A 113 -12.86 6.97 -22.41
C HIS A 113 -12.57 5.60 -21.79
N SER A 114 -12.55 4.54 -22.59
CA SER A 114 -12.25 3.18 -22.13
C SER A 114 -10.88 3.03 -21.48
N ASN A 115 -9.90 3.89 -21.80
CA ASN A 115 -8.52 3.72 -21.36
C ASN A 115 -8.15 4.56 -20.14
N LYS A 116 -8.98 5.54 -19.77
CA LYS A 116 -8.65 6.58 -18.77
C LYS A 116 -9.58 6.59 -17.55
N LYS A 117 -10.47 5.60 -17.46
CA LYS A 117 -11.53 5.51 -16.44
C LYS A 117 -11.19 4.43 -15.41
N TRP A 118 -11.29 4.79 -14.14
CA TRP A 118 -10.85 4.01 -12.99
C TRP A 118 -11.87 4.09 -11.86
N ILE A 119 -12.28 2.95 -11.31
CA ILE A 119 -13.16 2.85 -10.15
C ILE A 119 -12.31 2.52 -8.93
N HIS A 120 -12.35 3.38 -7.91
CA HIS A 120 -11.75 3.09 -6.61
C HIS A 120 -12.78 2.40 -5.72
N LYS A 121 -12.50 1.16 -5.34
CA LYS A 121 -13.36 0.34 -4.49
C LYS A 121 -13.06 0.53 -3.00
N GLU A 122 -14.02 0.17 -2.15
CA GLU A 122 -13.87 0.20 -0.69
C GLU A 122 -12.74 -0.70 -0.17
N ASP A 123 -12.49 -1.81 -0.85
CA ASP A 123 -11.38 -2.72 -0.55
C ASP A 123 -10.00 -2.16 -0.94
N ARG A 124 -9.93 -0.92 -1.44
CA ARG A 124 -8.73 -0.21 -1.94
C ARG A 124 -8.21 -0.74 -3.28
N THR A 125 -9.01 -1.50 -4.01
CA THR A 125 -8.70 -1.91 -5.38
C THR A 125 -9.05 -0.80 -6.36
N ILE A 126 -8.14 -0.47 -7.28
CA ILE A 126 -8.40 0.48 -8.39
C ILE A 126 -8.65 -0.30 -9.67
N VAL A 127 -9.89 -0.31 -10.17
CA VAL A 127 -10.34 -1.08 -11.34
C VAL A 127 -10.34 -0.22 -12.59
N HIS A 128 -9.66 -0.65 -13.64
CA HIS A 128 -9.74 -0.05 -14.96
C HIS A 128 -11.07 -0.42 -15.63
N VAL A 129 -11.89 0.57 -15.97
CA VAL A 129 -13.25 0.36 -16.47
C VAL A 129 -13.27 -0.39 -17.81
N GLY A 130 -12.42 -0.01 -18.76
CA GLY A 130 -12.47 -0.58 -20.11
C GLY A 130 -12.04 -2.04 -20.21
N SER A 131 -11.31 -2.56 -19.22
CA SER A 131 -10.82 -3.95 -19.23
C SER A 131 -11.31 -4.80 -18.05
N GLY A 132 -11.88 -4.19 -17.01
CA GLY A 132 -12.24 -4.87 -15.75
C GLY A 132 -11.05 -5.37 -14.94
N MET A 133 -9.82 -5.09 -15.39
CA MET A 133 -8.57 -5.44 -14.72
C MET A 133 -8.18 -4.35 -13.71
N VAL A 134 -7.17 -4.58 -12.87
CA VAL A 134 -6.86 -3.72 -11.73
C VAL A 134 -5.44 -3.16 -11.80
N LEU A 135 -5.28 -1.94 -11.26
CA LEU A 135 -3.99 -1.28 -11.10
C LEU A 135 -3.10 -2.11 -10.18
N THR A 136 -1.94 -2.52 -10.68
CA THR A 136 -1.03 -3.44 -9.98
C THR A 136 0.37 -2.85 -9.94
N GLY A 137 0.88 -2.64 -8.72
CA GLY A 137 2.23 -2.18 -8.44
C GLY A 137 3.10 -3.35 -7.99
N ASN A 138 4.00 -3.81 -8.86
CA ASN A 138 4.90 -4.92 -8.56
C ASN A 138 6.35 -4.53 -8.85
N SER A 139 7.23 -4.75 -7.87
CA SER A 139 8.62 -4.30 -7.90
C SER A 139 8.70 -2.80 -8.21
N ASN A 140 9.23 -2.42 -9.37
CA ASN A 140 9.37 -1.02 -9.80
C ASN A 140 8.35 -0.61 -10.87
N TYR A 141 7.40 -1.48 -11.22
CA TYR A 141 6.48 -1.27 -12.36
C TYR A 141 5.04 -1.13 -11.90
N VAL A 142 4.27 -0.35 -12.66
CA VAL A 142 2.83 -0.22 -12.50
C VAL A 142 2.15 -0.62 -13.80
N THR A 143 1.25 -1.59 -13.69
CA THR A 143 0.62 -2.28 -14.81
C THR A 143 -0.86 -2.50 -14.53
N VAL A 144 -1.60 -2.96 -15.53
CA VAL A 144 -2.97 -3.44 -15.36
C VAL A 144 -2.98 -4.97 -15.45
N GLN A 145 -3.50 -5.65 -14.42
CA GLN A 145 -3.51 -7.12 -14.35
C GLN A 145 -4.87 -7.67 -13.91
N ARG A 146 -5.08 -8.98 -14.09
CA ARG A 146 -6.24 -9.66 -13.50
C ARG A 146 -6.24 -9.49 -11.99
N ASN A 147 -7.42 -9.25 -11.42
CA ASN A 147 -7.56 -9.12 -9.99
C ASN A 147 -7.28 -10.47 -9.31
N LYS A 148 -6.27 -10.49 -8.43
CA LYS A 148 -5.90 -11.57 -7.54
C LYS A 148 -6.11 -11.17 -6.08
N ASN A 149 -6.58 -9.94 -5.83
CA ASN A 149 -6.74 -9.33 -4.53
C ASN A 149 -5.45 -9.35 -3.68
N ALA A 150 -4.28 -9.38 -4.32
CA ALA A 150 -2.98 -9.38 -3.65
C ALA A 150 -2.59 -7.98 -3.14
N PRO A 151 -1.63 -7.87 -2.19
CA PRO A 151 -1.12 -6.59 -1.72
C PRO A 151 -0.65 -5.64 -2.84
N SER A 152 -0.06 -6.16 -3.92
CA SER A 152 0.32 -5.34 -5.09
C SER A 152 -0.85 -4.63 -5.79
N GLN A 153 -2.10 -5.00 -5.49
CA GLN A 153 -3.32 -4.49 -6.12
C GLN A 153 -4.16 -3.61 -5.19
N SER A 154 -3.61 -3.27 -4.02
CA SER A 154 -4.22 -2.37 -3.04
C SER A 154 -3.52 -1.03 -3.03
N TRP A 155 -4.30 0.05 -2.97
CA TRP A 155 -3.81 1.42 -3.03
C TRP A 155 -4.54 2.32 -2.04
N GLU A 156 -3.78 3.01 -1.20
CA GLU A 156 -4.31 4.00 -0.28
C GLU A 156 -4.08 5.41 -0.79
N ALA A 157 -5.17 6.18 -0.93
CA ALA A 157 -5.12 7.61 -1.20
C ALA A 157 -4.90 8.37 0.12
N THR A 158 -3.68 8.83 0.40
CA THR A 158 -3.32 9.37 1.72
C THR A 158 -2.28 10.48 1.69
N LYS A 159 -2.36 11.38 2.67
CA LYS A 159 -1.34 12.42 2.92
C LYS A 159 -0.21 11.89 3.80
N SER A 160 -0.44 10.79 4.53
CA SER A 160 0.57 10.17 5.37
C SER A 160 1.48 9.29 4.52
N LEU A 161 2.79 9.53 4.56
CA LEU A 161 3.77 8.73 3.80
C LEU A 161 4.32 7.55 4.58
N THR A 162 3.99 7.46 5.87
CA THR A 162 4.39 6.36 6.74
C THR A 162 3.19 5.49 7.09
N PRO A 163 3.40 4.16 7.21
CA PRO A 163 2.37 3.25 7.71
C PRO A 163 1.90 3.70 9.10
N MET A 164 0.59 3.58 9.36
CA MET A 164 0.05 3.78 10.68
C MET A 164 0.59 2.70 11.62
N VAL A 165 1.03 3.07 12.81
CA VAL A 165 1.42 2.12 13.86
C VAL A 165 0.33 2.11 14.92
N ALA A 166 -0.20 0.93 15.22
CA ALA A 166 -1.34 0.77 16.12
C ALA A 166 -1.31 -0.56 16.86
N ASN A 167 -2.07 -0.63 17.95
CA ASN A 167 -2.46 -1.87 18.59
C ASN A 167 -3.77 -2.37 17.97
N ILE A 168 -3.95 -3.69 17.94
CA ILE A 168 -5.19 -4.32 17.47
C ILE A 168 -5.81 -5.03 18.67
N LYS A 169 -6.83 -4.42 19.26
CA LYS A 169 -7.50 -4.88 20.46
C LYS A 169 -8.71 -5.75 20.12
N TRP A 170 -8.86 -6.81 20.90
CA TRP A 170 -9.99 -7.71 20.96
C TRP A 170 -10.72 -7.56 22.32
N LEU A 171 -11.70 -8.41 22.56
CA LEU A 171 -12.49 -8.47 23.79
C LEU A 171 -11.61 -8.56 25.06
N GLU A 172 -12.22 -8.17 26.19
CA GLU A 172 -11.62 -8.32 27.54
C GLU A 172 -10.24 -7.66 27.71
N ASN A 173 -9.96 -6.62 26.93
CA ASN A 173 -8.68 -5.92 26.96
C ASN A 173 -7.48 -6.78 26.56
N LEU A 174 -7.72 -7.73 25.65
CA LEU A 174 -6.67 -8.49 24.99
C LEU A 174 -6.28 -7.84 23.66
N CYS A 175 -5.01 -7.92 23.30
CA CYS A 175 -4.44 -7.35 22.10
C CYS A 175 -3.74 -8.43 21.29
N LEU A 176 -3.83 -8.31 19.97
CA LEU A 176 -3.11 -9.15 19.02
C LEU A 176 -1.61 -8.96 19.23
N GLN A 177 -0.93 -10.04 19.58
CA GLN A 177 0.48 -10.07 19.89
C GLN A 177 1.19 -11.01 18.94
N SER A 178 2.25 -10.52 18.33
CA SER A 178 3.19 -11.38 17.65
C SER A 178 4.19 -11.97 18.65
N THR A 179 4.55 -13.23 18.47
CA THR A 179 5.60 -13.85 19.29
C THR A 179 6.98 -13.56 18.68
N LYS A 180 8.00 -13.37 19.53
CA LYS A 180 9.35 -12.94 19.10
C LYS A 180 10.02 -13.97 18.19
N ASP A 181 9.91 -15.24 18.53
CA ASP A 181 10.68 -16.33 17.92
C ASP A 181 9.84 -17.27 17.06
N SER A 182 8.56 -16.97 16.87
CA SER A 182 7.68 -17.84 16.09
C SER A 182 6.82 -17.07 15.07
N ASN A 183 6.26 -17.85 14.15
CA ASN A 183 5.29 -17.41 13.17
C ASN A 183 3.88 -17.31 13.76
N TYR A 184 3.68 -17.58 15.05
CA TYR A 184 2.36 -17.54 15.67
C TYR A 184 1.99 -16.13 16.15
N VAL A 185 0.69 -15.85 16.06
CA VAL A 185 0.04 -14.75 16.76
C VAL A 185 -0.81 -15.32 17.89
N GLN A 186 -0.92 -14.54 18.96
CA GLN A 186 -1.76 -14.87 20.10
C GLN A 186 -2.44 -13.61 20.60
N LEU A 187 -3.32 -13.78 21.58
CA LEU A 187 -3.92 -12.69 22.33
C LEU A 187 -3.28 -12.62 23.71
N ASP A 188 -2.97 -11.41 24.15
CA ASP A 188 -2.37 -11.15 25.46
C ASP A 188 -2.90 -9.83 26.01
N GLY A 189 -2.76 -9.58 27.32
CA GLY A 189 -3.20 -8.33 27.93
C GLY A 189 -2.62 -7.11 27.21
N CYS A 190 -3.47 -6.15 26.83
CA CYS A 190 -3.04 -4.97 26.10
C CYS A 190 -2.01 -4.15 26.91
N ASN A 191 -0.85 -3.91 26.31
CA ASN A 191 0.24 -3.13 26.88
C ASN A 191 0.86 -2.23 25.80
N SER A 192 0.70 -0.92 25.94
CA SER A 192 1.21 0.07 24.99
C SER A 192 2.74 0.07 24.87
N GLU A 193 3.45 -0.38 25.90
CA GLU A 193 4.93 -0.45 25.89
C GLU A 193 5.44 -1.73 25.21
N ASN A 194 4.57 -2.73 25.01
CA ASN A 194 4.96 -3.98 24.39
C ASN A 194 4.97 -3.85 22.86
N LYS A 195 6.16 -3.61 22.31
CA LYS A 195 6.40 -3.50 20.86
C LYS A 195 5.96 -4.71 20.04
N SER A 196 5.74 -5.88 20.66
CA SER A 196 5.27 -7.08 19.98
C SER A 196 3.76 -7.04 19.69
N GLN A 197 3.03 -6.13 20.34
CA GLN A 197 1.61 -5.81 20.09
C GLN A 197 1.44 -4.61 19.14
N HIS A 198 2.53 -3.97 18.72
CA HIS A 198 2.50 -2.91 17.73
C HIS A 198 2.51 -3.50 16.32
N TRP A 199 1.56 -3.05 15.51
CA TRP A 199 1.41 -3.45 14.12
C TRP A 199 1.53 -2.24 13.21
N SER A 200 2.23 -2.40 12.10
CA SER A 200 2.32 -1.38 11.05
C SER A 200 1.30 -1.70 9.96
N LEU A 201 0.33 -0.81 9.78
CA LEU A 201 -0.78 -0.92 8.83
C LEU A 201 -0.39 -0.20 7.54
N TYR A 202 -0.13 -0.95 6.47
CA TYR A 202 0.36 -0.42 5.21
C TYR A 202 -0.80 -0.13 4.23
N GLY A 203 -0.58 0.82 3.32
CA GLY A 203 -1.56 1.18 2.28
C GLY A 203 -1.86 0.05 1.28
N ASP A 204 -0.96 -0.92 1.17
CA ASP A 204 -1.15 -2.17 0.41
C ASP A 204 -2.08 -3.19 1.11
N GLY A 205 -2.64 -2.84 2.27
CA GLY A 205 -3.53 -3.70 3.04
C GLY A 205 -2.81 -4.77 3.86
N THR A 206 -1.47 -4.77 3.91
CA THR A 206 -0.73 -5.66 4.80
C THR A 206 -0.70 -5.12 6.24
N ILE A 207 -0.81 -6.04 7.19
CA ILE A 207 -0.61 -5.78 8.63
C ILE A 207 0.74 -6.39 9.00
N ARG A 208 1.74 -5.58 9.36
CA ARG A 208 3.12 -6.04 9.55
C ARG A 208 3.58 -5.94 11.00
N LYS A 209 4.46 -6.85 11.42
CA LYS A 209 5.17 -6.72 12.72
C LYS A 209 5.86 -5.36 12.77
N HIS A 210 5.63 -4.56 13.81
CA HIS A 210 6.29 -3.25 13.92
C HIS A 210 7.81 -3.37 14.04
N VAL A 211 8.28 -4.32 14.86
CA VAL A 211 9.72 -4.57 15.08
C VAL A 211 10.44 -5.14 13.85
N ASN A 212 9.72 -5.83 12.96
CA ASN A 212 10.29 -6.39 11.73
C ASN A 212 9.25 -6.39 10.60
N ARG A 213 9.24 -5.30 9.82
CA ARG A 213 8.27 -5.03 8.76
C ARG A 213 8.40 -5.92 7.51
N ASN A 214 9.31 -6.89 7.53
CA ASN A 214 9.41 -7.93 6.49
C ASN A 214 8.43 -9.08 6.72
N TYR A 215 7.69 -9.05 7.83
CA TYR A 215 6.78 -10.10 8.25
C TYR A 215 5.35 -9.57 8.35
N CYS A 216 4.45 -10.26 7.65
CA CYS A 216 3.06 -9.88 7.43
C CYS A 216 2.13 -10.89 8.11
N LEU A 217 1.04 -10.38 8.69
CA LEU A 217 -0.09 -11.18 9.13
C LEU A 217 -0.67 -11.92 7.91
N THR A 218 -0.82 -13.23 8.02
CA THR A 218 -1.13 -14.13 6.91
C THR A 218 -2.18 -15.13 7.35
N SER A 219 -3.25 -15.32 6.59
CA SER A 219 -4.15 -16.45 6.79
C SER A 219 -3.53 -17.73 6.21
N GLU A 220 -3.30 -18.76 7.01
CA GLU A 220 -2.77 -20.02 6.55
C GLU A 220 -3.86 -20.90 5.92
N GLN A 221 -3.63 -21.31 4.68
CA GLN A 221 -4.58 -22.12 3.92
C GLN A 221 -4.49 -23.61 4.29
N ASP A 222 -3.28 -24.07 4.67
CA ASP A 222 -2.98 -25.48 4.91
C ASP A 222 -3.32 -25.96 6.33
N PHE A 223 -3.40 -25.04 7.30
CA PHE A 223 -3.64 -25.37 8.72
C PHE A 223 -5.04 -25.02 9.21
N GLY A 224 -6.04 -24.88 8.34
CA GLY A 224 -7.43 -24.76 8.81
C GLY A 224 -7.82 -23.38 9.32
N ARG A 225 -7.48 -22.34 8.54
CA ARG A 225 -7.92 -20.94 8.72
C ARG A 225 -7.17 -20.15 9.79
N PHE A 226 -6.14 -20.68 10.45
CA PHE A 226 -5.36 -19.90 11.43
C PHE A 226 -4.73 -18.66 10.78
N VAL A 227 -4.61 -17.63 11.60
CA VAL A 227 -3.83 -16.45 11.28
C VAL A 227 -2.46 -16.63 11.89
N ALA A 228 -1.43 -16.37 11.10
CA ALA A 228 -0.03 -16.46 11.49
C ALA A 228 0.73 -15.23 10.98
N VAL A 229 2.03 -15.21 11.20
CA VAL A 229 2.95 -14.24 10.63
C VAL A 229 3.92 -14.97 9.72
N SER A 230 4.01 -14.56 8.47
CA SER A 230 5.00 -15.09 7.51
C SER A 230 5.71 -13.95 6.80
N LYS A 231 6.74 -14.26 6.01
CA LYS A 231 7.44 -13.23 5.23
C LYS A 231 6.47 -12.54 4.29
N CYS A 232 6.53 -11.22 4.21
CA CYS A 232 5.72 -10.43 3.29
C CYS A 232 6.04 -10.80 1.85
N GLU A 233 5.02 -11.19 1.11
CA GLU A 233 5.02 -11.63 -0.27
C GLU A 233 3.78 -11.04 -0.97
N ASP A 234 3.61 -11.34 -2.26
CA ASP A 234 2.44 -10.87 -3.00
C ASP A 234 1.28 -11.86 -2.93
N LYS A 235 1.04 -12.40 -1.72
CA LYS A 235 0.04 -13.44 -1.49
C LYS A 235 -1.29 -12.79 -1.13
N PRO A 236 -2.40 -13.17 -1.79
CA PRO A 236 -3.75 -12.80 -1.39
C PRO A 236 -3.95 -12.84 0.13
N GLN A 237 -3.52 -13.93 0.76
CA GLN A 237 -3.60 -14.24 2.19
C GLN A 237 -3.03 -13.19 3.15
N GLN A 238 -2.27 -12.22 2.64
CA GLN A 238 -1.60 -11.17 3.42
C GLN A 238 -2.27 -9.80 3.30
N ARG A 239 -3.31 -9.68 2.48
CA ARG A 239 -4.12 -8.48 2.37
C ARG A 239 -5.29 -8.55 3.34
N TRP A 240 -5.54 -7.46 4.03
CA TRP A 240 -6.59 -7.29 5.02
C TRP A 240 -7.33 -5.97 4.77
N GLY A 241 -8.66 -6.02 4.83
CA GLY A 241 -9.53 -4.85 4.78
C GLY A 241 -9.74 -4.32 6.20
N LEU A 242 -9.23 -3.12 6.46
CA LEU A 242 -9.37 -2.43 7.74
C LEU A 242 -10.51 -1.41 7.68
N GLY A 243 -11.21 -1.22 8.80
CA GLY A 243 -12.21 -0.15 8.93
C GLY A 243 -13.57 -0.50 8.33
N ALA A 244 -13.98 -1.77 8.39
CA ALA A 244 -15.37 -2.12 8.15
C ALA A 244 -16.26 -1.41 9.19
N GLU A 245 -17.46 -0.96 8.79
CA GLU A 245 -18.39 -0.23 9.67
C GLU A 245 -18.76 -1.01 10.93
N ASP A 246 -18.72 -2.34 10.86
CA ASP A 246 -19.02 -3.25 11.97
C ASP A 246 -17.78 -3.68 12.77
N ASN A 247 -16.65 -3.00 12.58
CA ASN A 247 -15.37 -3.23 13.25
C ASN A 247 -14.76 -4.62 12.99
N THR A 248 -15.07 -5.24 11.86
CA THR A 248 -14.38 -6.46 11.42
C THR A 248 -13.06 -6.14 10.72
N ILE A 249 -12.12 -7.09 10.76
CA ILE A 249 -10.96 -7.09 9.87
C ILE A 249 -11.25 -8.09 8.75
N ASN A 250 -11.48 -7.59 7.54
CA ASN A 250 -11.91 -8.39 6.40
C ASN A 250 -10.73 -9.07 5.73
N HIS A 251 -10.96 -10.24 5.16
CA HIS A 251 -9.99 -10.88 4.30
C HIS A 251 -10.48 -10.78 2.84
N PRO A 252 -10.12 -9.75 2.05
CA PRO A 252 -10.76 -9.40 0.77
C PRO A 252 -10.70 -10.48 -0.33
N ASN A 253 -9.92 -11.53 -0.13
CA ASN A 253 -9.86 -12.68 -1.04
C ASN A 253 -10.90 -13.76 -0.73
N THR A 254 -11.56 -13.65 0.41
CA THR A 254 -12.58 -14.59 0.89
C THR A 254 -13.75 -13.81 1.46
N ASP A 255 -14.93 -14.42 1.55
CA ASP A 255 -16.06 -13.81 2.28
C ASP A 255 -15.93 -14.04 3.80
N MET A 256 -14.70 -13.91 4.32
CA MET A 256 -14.34 -14.19 5.70
C MET A 256 -13.74 -12.97 6.39
N VAL A 257 -13.79 -13.00 7.72
CA VAL A 257 -13.27 -11.99 8.62
C VAL A 257 -12.33 -12.62 9.64
N MET A 258 -11.49 -11.81 10.28
CA MET A 258 -10.68 -12.25 11.41
C MET A 258 -11.58 -12.51 12.62
N ASP A 259 -11.39 -13.67 13.23
CA ASP A 259 -12.20 -14.19 14.33
C ASP A 259 -11.31 -14.83 15.40
N VAL A 260 -11.88 -15.07 16.57
CA VAL A 260 -11.20 -15.74 17.69
C VAL A 260 -12.04 -16.91 18.14
N LEU A 261 -11.48 -18.11 18.05
CA LEU A 261 -12.11 -19.33 18.50
C LEU A 261 -11.51 -19.81 19.81
N SER A 262 -12.35 -20.31 20.71
CA SER A 262 -11.87 -21.05 21.88
C SER A 262 -11.51 -22.47 21.46
N VAL A 263 -10.29 -22.90 21.78
CA VAL A 263 -9.78 -24.23 21.45
C VAL A 263 -9.64 -25.03 22.75
N PRO A 264 -10.61 -25.91 23.09
CA PRO A 264 -10.69 -26.52 24.42
C PRO A 264 -9.62 -27.57 24.73
N PHE A 265 -8.75 -27.92 23.76
CA PHE A 265 -7.77 -29.01 23.89
C PHE A 265 -6.33 -28.60 23.52
N ASP A 266 -6.03 -27.30 23.47
CA ASP A 266 -4.71 -26.79 23.06
C ASP A 266 -4.08 -25.92 24.16
N ASP A 267 -2.75 -25.82 24.18
CA ASP A 267 -1.99 -24.96 25.11
C ASP A 267 -2.28 -23.46 24.87
N LEU A 268 -2.93 -23.13 23.74
CA LEU A 268 -3.47 -21.83 23.39
C LEU A 268 -5.01 -21.87 23.45
N PRO A 269 -5.64 -21.43 24.56
CA PRO A 269 -7.10 -21.54 24.72
C PRO A 269 -7.89 -20.65 23.74
N LEU A 270 -7.22 -19.70 23.09
CA LEU A 270 -7.77 -18.79 22.10
C LEU A 270 -6.89 -18.80 20.85
N ALA A 271 -7.50 -19.08 19.70
CA ALA A 271 -6.84 -19.05 18.42
C ALA A 271 -7.41 -17.96 17.52
N VAL A 272 -6.53 -17.19 16.88
CA VAL A 272 -6.91 -16.20 15.87
C VAL A 272 -7.02 -16.91 14.52
N VAL A 273 -8.17 -16.79 13.87
CA VAL A 273 -8.50 -17.47 12.63
C VAL A 273 -9.18 -16.53 11.64
N THR A 274 -9.39 -17.01 10.43
CA THR A 274 -10.36 -16.45 9.48
C THR A 274 -11.65 -17.28 9.53
N ASN A 275 -12.81 -16.63 9.55
CA ASN A 275 -14.09 -17.32 9.62
C ASN A 275 -15.19 -16.57 8.88
N HIS A 276 -16.30 -17.25 8.59
CA HIS A 276 -17.46 -16.58 7.99
C HIS A 276 -18.01 -15.51 8.94
N ARG A 277 -18.40 -14.37 8.37
CA ARG A 277 -19.01 -13.29 9.13
C ARG A 277 -20.30 -13.78 9.78
N ASP A 278 -20.39 -13.68 11.10
CA ASP A 278 -21.55 -14.09 11.88
C ASP A 278 -22.10 -12.97 12.79
N GLY A 279 -21.40 -11.84 12.85
CA GLY A 279 -21.80 -10.65 13.60
C GLY A 279 -21.57 -10.74 15.11
N THR A 280 -20.95 -11.81 15.59
CA THR A 280 -20.61 -12.01 16.99
C THR A 280 -19.54 -11.03 17.47
N ALA A 281 -19.39 -10.92 18.78
CA ALA A 281 -18.39 -10.05 19.38
C ALA A 281 -16.96 -10.55 19.15
N THR A 282 -16.76 -11.84 18.87
CA THR A 282 -15.42 -12.43 18.65
C THR A 282 -14.78 -11.97 17.35
N GLN A 283 -15.59 -11.45 16.41
CA GLN A 283 -15.14 -10.91 15.12
C GLN A 283 -14.89 -9.40 15.12
N ARG A 284 -15.07 -8.73 16.27
CA ARG A 284 -14.94 -7.27 16.38
C ARG A 284 -13.61 -6.87 16.95
N TRP A 285 -12.98 -5.89 16.32
CA TRP A 285 -11.61 -5.44 16.60
C TRP A 285 -11.56 -3.92 16.72
N ILE A 286 -10.74 -3.42 17.63
CA ILE A 286 -10.49 -1.98 17.78
C ILE A 286 -9.03 -1.70 17.43
N ILE A 287 -8.82 -0.79 16.48
CA ILE A 287 -7.49 -0.30 16.10
C ILE A 287 -7.29 1.05 16.82
N TYR A 288 -6.22 1.17 17.61
CA TYR A 288 -5.95 2.37 18.41
C TYR A 288 -4.45 2.63 18.59
#